data_AF-A0A9Q9B1X2-F1
#
_entry.id   AF-A0A9Q9B1X2-F1
#
_cell.length_a   1.000
_cell.length_b   1.000
_cell.length_c   1.000
_cell.angle_alpha   90.00
_cell.angle_beta   90.00
_cell.angle_gamma   90.00
#
_symmetry.space_group_name_H-M   'P 1'
#
loop_
_entity.id
_entity.type
_entity.pdbx_description
1 polymer ?
#
loop_
_entity_poly.entity_id
_entity_poly.type
_entity_poly.pdbx_seq_one_letter_code
_entity_poly.pdbx_strand_id
1 'polypeptide(L)'
;MLERLAKLPVSRQLPSLSALQLTGPVSRNHSYQTRNATTSSLPKDAAASRRRSVTVVNDTGAVPWKDLSVGEKAARTTQQSFNFGIVLLGIGLTGAVATVLWLEVFSSDSKTAYFNRAADRVRADPECRRLLTGDERAHKRDIEAHGEPSWSRWARNRTIASRLETDRAGIEHLHMHFYVTGKKANGTVQLHMSRRPGEEFQYQLLALDIPGEQRVYLENASALSQVKGGKLFGINWNR
;
A
#
# COMPACT_ATOMS: atom_id res chain seq x y z
N MET A 1 7.27 63.84 -7.99
CA MET A 1 8.25 62.74 -8.20
C MET A 1 7.47 61.44 -8.17
N LEU A 2 7.04 60.85 -9.29
CA LEU A 2 7.89 60.10 -10.24
C LEU A 2 8.76 59.11 -9.43
N GLU A 3 8.47 57.80 -9.41
CA GLU A 3 8.52 56.96 -10.59
C GLU A 3 7.55 55.76 -10.58
N ARG A 4 7.19 55.37 -11.81
CA ARG A 4 6.54 54.13 -12.20
C ARG A 4 7.60 53.03 -12.38
N LEU A 5 7.09 51.80 -12.53
CA LEU A 5 7.73 50.62 -13.14
C LEU A 5 8.65 49.81 -12.18
N ALA A 6 8.66 48.48 -12.19
CA ALA A 6 8.25 47.56 -13.26
C ALA A 6 7.60 46.28 -12.70
N LYS A 7 6.53 45.86 -13.38
CA LYS A 7 6.06 44.46 -13.39
C LYS A 7 7.19 43.60 -13.94
N LEU A 8 7.62 42.60 -13.19
CA LEU A 8 8.47 41.53 -13.69
C LEU A 8 7.58 40.42 -14.26
N PRO A 9 7.56 40.16 -15.59
CA PRO A 9 7.07 38.90 -16.09
C PRO A 9 8.19 37.87 -15.91
N VAL A 10 8.11 37.04 -14.86
CA VAL A 10 8.92 35.81 -14.80
C VAL A 10 8.29 34.81 -15.77
N SER A 11 8.61 34.97 -17.05
CA SER A 11 8.42 33.97 -18.08
C SER A 11 9.30 32.76 -17.73
N ARG A 12 8.73 31.81 -16.98
CA ARG A 12 9.29 30.48 -16.83
C ARG A 12 9.22 29.79 -18.20
N GLN A 13 10.31 29.82 -18.95
CA GLN A 13 10.48 28.93 -20.10
C GLN A 13 10.47 27.49 -19.58
N LEU A 14 9.37 26.80 -19.83
CA LEU A 14 9.29 25.35 -19.71
C LEU A 14 10.19 24.75 -20.79
N PRO A 15 11.09 23.79 -20.48
CA PRO A 15 11.78 23.06 -21.52
C PRO A 15 10.74 22.34 -22.39
N SER A 16 10.86 22.52 -23.70
CA SER A 16 10.02 21.84 -24.69
C SER A 16 10.10 20.34 -24.46
N LEU A 17 8.96 19.73 -24.13
CA LEU A 17 8.81 18.28 -24.14
C LEU A 17 9.00 17.79 -25.57
N SER A 18 10.15 17.20 -25.85
CA SER A 18 10.38 16.45 -27.08
C SER A 18 9.36 15.33 -27.16
N ALA A 19 8.45 15.45 -28.12
CA ALA A 19 7.48 14.42 -28.44
C ALA A 19 8.22 13.11 -28.74
N LEU A 20 7.87 12.05 -28.01
CA LEU A 20 8.23 10.68 -28.36
C LEU A 20 7.57 10.37 -29.71
N GLN A 21 8.35 10.45 -30.80
CA GLN A 21 7.94 9.88 -32.07
C GLN A 21 7.93 8.36 -31.91
N LEU A 22 6.74 7.76 -31.92
CA LEU A 22 6.59 6.33 -32.16
C LEU A 22 7.14 6.01 -33.55
N THR A 23 8.37 5.54 -33.60
CA THR A 23 8.92 4.92 -34.80
C THR A 23 8.20 3.58 -34.97
N GLY A 24 7.43 3.46 -36.05
CA GLY A 24 6.80 2.21 -36.46
C GLY A 24 7.85 1.10 -36.66
N PRO A 25 7.41 -0.16 -36.71
CA PRO A 25 8.32 -1.29 -36.82
C PRO A 25 9.09 -1.19 -38.13
N VAL A 26 10.40 -0.92 -38.04
CA VAL A 26 11.32 -1.10 -39.16
C VAL A 26 11.40 -2.59 -39.42
N SER A 27 10.66 -3.04 -40.43
CA SER A 27 10.79 -4.37 -40.99
C SER A 27 12.18 -4.49 -41.59
N ARG A 28 13.13 -5.02 -40.80
CA ARG A 28 14.45 -5.41 -41.30
C ARG A 28 14.24 -6.61 -42.22
N ASN A 29 14.10 -6.34 -43.52
CA ASN A 29 14.34 -7.34 -44.55
C ASN A 29 15.77 -7.85 -44.37
N HIS A 30 15.91 -9.00 -43.72
CA HIS A 30 17.12 -9.80 -43.79
C HIS A 30 17.20 -10.31 -45.22
N SER A 31 17.93 -9.58 -46.05
CA SER A 31 18.45 -10.10 -47.30
C SER A 31 19.39 -11.24 -46.93
N TYR A 32 18.92 -12.48 -47.09
CA TYR A 32 19.78 -13.64 -47.08
C TYR A 32 20.75 -13.49 -48.27
N GLN A 33 21.94 -12.95 -48.00
CA GLN A 33 23.06 -13.09 -48.93
C GLN A 33 23.42 -14.58 -49.01
N THR A 34 22.92 -15.26 -50.03
CA THR A 34 23.48 -16.52 -50.50
C THR A 34 24.88 -16.22 -51.04
N ARG A 35 25.89 -16.37 -50.19
CA ARG A 35 27.29 -16.44 -50.63
C ARG A 35 27.48 -17.79 -51.31
N ASN A 36 27.56 -17.78 -52.64
CA ASN A 36 28.00 -18.94 -53.40
C ASN A 36 29.46 -19.23 -53.04
N ALA A 37 29.72 -20.40 -52.48
CA ALA A 37 31.06 -20.84 -52.12
C ALA A 37 31.86 -21.17 -53.38
N THR A 38 32.93 -20.42 -53.63
CA THR A 38 33.95 -20.76 -54.63
C THR A 38 34.64 -22.06 -54.22
N THR A 39 34.58 -23.06 -55.09
CA THR A 39 35.23 -24.36 -54.91
C THR A 39 36.75 -24.21 -55.04
N SER A 40 37.47 -24.11 -53.93
CA SER A 40 38.90 -24.40 -53.89
C SER A 40 39.10 -25.81 -53.31
N SER A 41 39.60 -26.71 -54.15
CA SER A 41 39.97 -28.07 -53.79
C SER A 41 41.18 -28.05 -52.86
N LEU A 42 40.94 -28.37 -51.59
CA LEU A 42 41.94 -28.70 -50.57
C LEU A 42 41.73 -30.17 -50.14
N PRO A 43 42.79 -30.90 -49.76
CA PRO A 43 42.79 -32.36 -49.67
C PRO A 43 41.81 -32.87 -48.62
N LYS A 44 41.17 -33.98 -48.99
CA LYS A 44 39.99 -34.62 -48.39
C LYS A 44 40.22 -35.29 -47.02
N ASP A 45 41.19 -34.84 -46.23
CA ASP A 45 41.52 -35.49 -44.94
C ASP A 45 41.73 -34.52 -43.75
N ALA A 46 41.43 -33.22 -43.91
CA ALA A 46 41.58 -32.24 -42.81
C ALA A 46 40.32 -31.41 -42.51
N ALA A 47 39.13 -31.91 -42.85
CA ALA A 47 37.86 -31.19 -42.66
C ALA A 47 36.89 -31.93 -41.72
N ALA A 48 37.38 -32.44 -40.59
CA ALA A 48 36.51 -32.51 -39.43
C ALA A 48 36.27 -31.06 -38.96
N SER A 49 35.25 -30.42 -39.50
CA SER A 49 34.79 -29.08 -39.10
C SER A 49 34.66 -29.06 -37.57
N ARG A 50 35.65 -28.46 -36.90
CA ARG A 50 35.68 -28.36 -35.45
C ARG A 50 34.62 -27.35 -35.03
N ARG A 51 33.39 -27.83 -34.88
CA ARG A 51 32.24 -27.07 -34.39
C ARG A 51 32.65 -26.33 -33.11
N ARG A 52 32.42 -25.02 -33.06
CA ARG A 52 32.64 -24.22 -31.83
C ARG A 52 31.70 -24.71 -30.74
N SER A 53 32.24 -24.94 -29.54
CA SER A 53 31.45 -25.40 -28.42
C SER A 53 30.43 -24.34 -28.01
N VAL A 54 29.20 -24.79 -27.74
CA VAL A 54 28.12 -23.92 -27.28
C VAL A 54 28.31 -23.65 -25.79
N THR A 55 28.43 -22.37 -25.44
CA THR A 55 28.56 -21.89 -24.06
C THR A 55 27.39 -20.99 -23.71
N VAL A 56 27.25 -20.66 -22.43
CA VAL A 56 26.15 -19.83 -21.90
C VAL A 56 26.05 -18.46 -22.60
N VAL A 57 27.14 -17.97 -23.19
CA VAL A 57 27.21 -16.63 -23.82
C VAL A 57 27.16 -16.70 -25.35
N ASN A 58 27.59 -17.80 -25.96
CA ASN A 58 27.77 -17.92 -27.42
C ASN A 58 26.68 -18.78 -28.10
N ASP A 59 25.60 -19.10 -27.39
CA ASP A 59 24.51 -19.89 -27.97
C ASP A 59 23.60 -19.05 -28.87
N THR A 60 23.52 -19.42 -30.14
CA THR A 60 22.70 -18.75 -31.17
C THR A 60 21.45 -19.55 -31.56
N GLY A 61 21.22 -20.72 -30.96
CA GLY A 61 20.08 -21.58 -31.30
C GLY A 61 20.23 -22.43 -32.57
N ALA A 62 21.26 -22.19 -33.39
CA ALA A 62 21.42 -22.82 -34.71
C ALA A 62 21.69 -24.34 -34.68
N VAL A 63 22.24 -24.87 -33.58
CA VAL A 63 22.54 -26.30 -33.45
C VAL A 63 21.34 -27.06 -32.85
N PRO A 64 20.89 -28.16 -33.48
CA PRO A 64 19.80 -29.00 -32.96
C PRO A 64 20.13 -29.66 -31.62
N TRP A 65 19.17 -29.75 -30.71
CA TRP A 65 19.33 -30.31 -29.35
C TRP A 65 20.01 -31.68 -29.29
N LYS A 66 19.76 -32.53 -30.30
CA LYS A 66 20.30 -33.91 -30.38
C LYS A 66 21.82 -33.94 -30.54
N ASP A 67 22.40 -32.89 -31.12
CA ASP A 67 23.82 -32.82 -31.49
C ASP A 67 24.67 -32.03 -30.47
N LEU A 68 24.07 -31.57 -29.37
CA LEU A 68 24.79 -30.91 -28.28
C LEU A 68 25.34 -31.93 -27.28
N SER A 69 26.56 -31.69 -26.81
CA SER A 69 27.13 -32.44 -25.70
C SER A 69 26.35 -32.18 -24.40
N VAL A 70 26.55 -33.03 -23.39
CA VAL A 70 25.87 -32.87 -22.09
C VAL A 70 26.17 -31.50 -21.45
N GLY A 71 27.42 -31.03 -21.55
CA GLY A 71 27.81 -29.71 -21.04
C GLY A 71 27.23 -28.55 -21.84
N GLU A 72 27.09 -28.70 -23.17
CA GLU A 72 26.48 -27.69 -24.02
C GLU A 72 24.96 -27.59 -23.82
N LYS A 73 24.29 -28.72 -23.57
CA LYS A 73 22.87 -28.75 -23.18
C LYS A 73 22.65 -28.04 -21.85
N ALA A 74 23.53 -28.30 -20.88
CA ALA A 74 23.51 -27.59 -19.61
C ALA A 74 23.69 -26.08 -19.83
N ALA A 75 24.64 -25.66 -20.65
CA ALA A 75 24.88 -24.24 -20.95
C ALA A 75 23.67 -23.54 -21.58
N ARG A 76 23.04 -24.14 -22.60
CA ARG A 76 21.80 -23.63 -23.23
C ARG A 76 20.65 -23.57 -22.24
N THR A 77 20.49 -24.61 -21.40
CA THR A 77 19.45 -24.64 -20.37
C THR A 77 19.65 -23.53 -19.35
N THR A 78 20.89 -23.32 -18.88
CA THR A 78 21.23 -22.27 -17.91
C THR A 78 20.88 -20.87 -18.44
N GLN A 79 21.17 -20.59 -19.71
CA GLN A 79 20.84 -19.30 -20.32
C GLN A 79 19.33 -19.07 -20.38
N GLN A 80 18.57 -20.11 -20.76
CA GLN A 80 17.11 -20.05 -20.81
C GLN A 80 16.48 -19.94 -19.41
N SER A 81 17.01 -20.67 -18.41
CA SER A 81 16.51 -20.67 -17.05
C SER A 81 16.84 -19.39 -16.28
N PHE A 82 17.93 -18.70 -16.62
CA PHE A 82 18.34 -17.48 -15.92
C PHE A 82 17.34 -16.33 -16.13
N ASN A 83 16.93 -16.08 -17.38
CA ASN A 83 15.92 -15.06 -17.68
C ASN A 83 14.57 -15.39 -17.03
N PHE A 84 14.18 -16.67 -17.06
CA PHE A 84 12.97 -17.14 -16.39
C PHE A 84 13.05 -16.97 -14.87
N GLY A 85 14.22 -17.23 -14.26
CA GLY A 85 14.48 -17.00 -12.85
C GLY A 85 14.33 -15.53 -12.44
N ILE A 86 14.82 -14.60 -13.27
CA ILE A 86 14.63 -13.15 -13.03
C ILE A 86 13.15 -12.77 -13.10
N VAL A 87 12.40 -13.32 -14.07
CA VAL A 87 10.94 -13.08 -14.17
C VAL A 87 10.22 -13.59 -12.93
N LEU A 88 10.50 -14.82 -12.49
CA LEU A 88 9.91 -15.38 -11.27
C LEU A 88 10.28 -14.58 -10.02
N LEU A 89 11.53 -14.12 -9.91
CA LEU A 89 11.96 -13.25 -8.82
C LEU A 89 11.17 -11.94 -8.81
N GLY A 90 11.00 -11.31 -9.98
CA GLY A 90 10.21 -10.09 -10.13
C GLY A 90 8.74 -10.28 -9.74
N ILE A 91 8.14 -11.40 -10.14
CA ILE A 91 6.77 -11.78 -9.73
C ILE A 91 6.69 -11.97 -8.22
N GLY A 92 7.65 -12.68 -7.61
CA GLY A 92 7.71 -12.90 -6.17
C GLY A 92 7.81 -11.61 -5.37
N LEU A 93 8.71 -10.70 -5.77
CA LEU A 93 8.86 -9.39 -5.13
C LEU A 93 7.61 -8.53 -5.28
N THR A 94 6.99 -8.51 -6.47
CA THR A 94 5.76 -7.75 -6.72
C THR A 94 4.59 -8.32 -5.91
N GLY A 95 4.48 -9.65 -5.83
CA GLY A 95 3.49 -10.34 -5.01
C GLY A 95 3.64 -10.01 -3.52
N ALA A 96 4.88 -10.00 -3.01
CA ALA A 96 5.15 -9.63 -1.62
C ALA A 96 4.68 -8.20 -1.30
N VAL A 97 5.00 -7.22 -2.14
CA VAL A 97 4.53 -5.83 -1.94
C VAL A 97 3.01 -5.76 -2.01
N ALA A 98 2.39 -6.43 -2.99
CA ALA A 98 0.94 -6.47 -3.13
C ALA A 98 0.26 -7.08 -1.88
N THR A 99 0.83 -8.14 -1.30
CA THR A 99 0.29 -8.74 -0.07
C THR A 99 0.33 -7.80 1.13
N VAL A 100 1.42 -7.05 1.31
CA VAL A 100 1.53 -6.08 2.40
C VAL A 100 0.51 -4.95 2.23
N LEU A 101 0.36 -4.41 1.02
CA LEU A 101 -0.64 -3.39 0.71
C LEU A 101 -2.06 -3.88 0.95
N TRP A 102 -2.35 -5.13 0.60
CA TRP A 102 -3.66 -5.73 0.84
C TRP A 102 -3.98 -5.82 2.33
N LEU A 103 -3.05 -6.34 3.13
CA LEU A 103 -3.25 -6.54 4.57
C LEU A 103 -3.35 -5.22 5.35
N GLU A 104 -2.54 -4.21 5.00
CA GLU A 104 -2.47 -2.96 5.75
C GLU A 104 -3.46 -1.88 5.27
N VAL A 105 -3.74 -1.80 3.96
CA VAL A 105 -4.49 -0.67 3.39
C VAL A 105 -5.88 -1.06 2.92
N PHE A 106 -5.98 -2.15 2.16
CA PHE A 106 -7.24 -2.53 1.52
C PHE A 106 -8.09 -3.46 2.38
N SER A 107 -7.50 -4.12 3.38
CA SER A 107 -8.24 -4.95 4.32
C SER A 107 -9.26 -4.11 5.09
N SER A 108 -10.47 -4.64 5.20
CA SER A 108 -11.52 -4.12 6.08
C SER A 108 -11.16 -4.20 7.57
N ASP A 109 -10.12 -4.97 7.89
CA ASP A 109 -9.56 -5.16 9.23
C ASP A 109 -8.32 -4.26 9.48
N SER A 110 -8.07 -3.30 8.60
CA SER A 110 -6.98 -2.34 8.78
C SER A 110 -7.32 -1.24 9.81
N LYS A 111 -6.28 -0.70 10.45
CA LYS A 111 -6.40 0.43 11.40
C LYS A 111 -7.07 1.65 10.76
N THR A 112 -6.75 1.93 9.50
CA THR A 112 -7.34 3.04 8.74
C THR A 112 -8.82 2.81 8.43
N ALA A 113 -9.22 1.57 8.13
CA ALA A 113 -10.63 1.21 7.96
C ALA A 113 -11.43 1.44 9.25
N TYR A 114 -10.90 1.02 10.41
CA TYR A 114 -11.54 1.26 11.71
C TYR A 114 -11.65 2.75 12.05
N PHE A 115 -10.59 3.53 11.79
CA PHE A 115 -10.61 4.98 11.92
C PHE A 115 -11.71 5.62 11.07
N ASN A 116 -11.78 5.28 9.78
CA ASN A 116 -12.77 5.85 8.86
C ASN A 116 -14.20 5.52 9.29
N ARG A 117 -14.45 4.25 9.67
CA ARG A 117 -15.76 3.81 10.18
C ARG A 117 -16.16 4.56 11.46
N ALA A 118 -15.23 4.71 12.40
CA ALA A 118 -15.48 5.44 13.64
C ALA A 118 -15.75 6.92 13.39
N ALA A 119 -14.93 7.57 12.55
CA ALA A 119 -15.13 8.96 12.15
C ALA A 119 -16.48 9.17 11.44
N ASP A 120 -16.87 8.26 10.55
CA ASP A 120 -18.17 8.34 9.87
C ASP A 120 -19.36 8.14 10.79
N ARG A 121 -19.20 7.34 11.86
CA ARG A 121 -20.22 7.18 12.91
C ARG A 121 -20.35 8.45 13.73
N VAL A 122 -19.23 9.07 14.14
CA VAL A 122 -19.23 10.39 14.80
C VAL A 122 -19.86 11.47 13.92
N ARG A 123 -19.57 11.46 12.61
CA ARG A 123 -20.18 12.39 11.65
C ARG A 123 -21.65 12.12 11.36
N ALA A 124 -22.16 10.92 11.64
CA ALA A 124 -23.56 10.58 11.42
C ALA A 124 -24.44 10.96 12.62
N ASP A 125 -23.85 10.97 13.82
CA ASP A 125 -24.56 11.24 15.06
C ASP A 125 -25.01 12.73 15.17
N PRO A 126 -26.29 13.00 15.45
CA PRO A 126 -26.81 14.37 15.51
C PRO A 126 -26.29 15.15 16.71
N GLU A 127 -26.06 14.50 17.85
CA GLU A 127 -25.54 15.14 19.06
C GLU A 127 -24.10 15.61 18.84
N CYS A 128 -23.26 14.73 18.26
CA CYS A 128 -21.88 15.07 17.88
C CYS A 128 -21.83 16.26 16.92
N ARG A 129 -22.71 16.30 15.91
CA ARG A 129 -22.80 17.42 14.95
C ARG A 129 -23.23 18.72 15.60
N ARG A 130 -24.21 18.66 16.50
CA ARG A 130 -24.68 19.82 17.28
C ARG A 130 -23.55 20.42 18.11
N LEU A 131 -22.76 19.59 18.78
CA LEU A 131 -21.66 20.05 19.62
C LEU A 131 -20.47 20.59 18.80
N LEU A 132 -20.06 19.88 17.74
CA LEU A 132 -18.87 20.21 16.94
C LEU A 132 -19.11 21.38 15.97
N THR A 133 -20.28 21.45 15.34
CA THR A 133 -20.59 22.44 14.30
C THR A 133 -21.56 23.52 14.79
N GLY A 134 -22.34 23.25 15.84
CA GLY A 134 -23.39 24.14 16.32
C GLY A 134 -24.75 23.95 15.62
N ASP A 135 -24.83 23.02 14.67
CA ASP A 135 -26.04 22.73 13.90
C ASP A 135 -26.21 21.21 13.74
N GLU A 136 -27.39 20.71 14.10
CA GLU A 136 -27.79 19.31 13.94
C GLU A 136 -28.00 18.91 12.48
N ARG A 137 -28.09 19.86 11.54
CA ARG A 137 -28.25 19.61 10.10
C ARG A 137 -26.97 19.81 9.29
N ALA A 138 -25.84 20.11 9.94
CA ALA A 138 -24.53 20.26 9.31
C ALA A 138 -24.10 19.05 8.45
N HIS A 139 -23.41 19.26 7.33
CA HIS A 139 -22.99 18.14 6.51
C HIS A 139 -21.79 17.40 7.12
N LYS A 140 -21.62 16.11 6.77
CA LYS A 140 -20.48 15.29 7.20
C LYS A 140 -19.11 15.93 6.91
N ARG A 141 -19.03 16.73 5.84
CA ARG A 141 -17.82 17.46 5.42
C ARG A 141 -17.43 18.64 6.33
N ASP A 142 -18.34 19.08 7.19
CA ASP A 142 -18.09 20.20 8.11
C ASP A 142 -17.31 19.74 9.36
N ILE A 143 -17.04 18.44 9.48
CA ILE A 143 -16.29 17.81 10.57
C ILE A 143 -15.08 17.07 9.98
N GLU A 144 -13.90 17.62 10.24
CA GLU A 144 -12.62 17.02 9.87
C GLU A 144 -12.17 16.04 10.96
N ALA A 145 -11.65 14.88 10.57
CA ALA A 145 -11.07 13.91 11.50
C ALA A 145 -9.62 13.65 11.13
N HIS A 146 -8.74 13.63 12.12
CA HIS A 146 -7.30 13.51 11.89
C HIS A 146 -6.57 12.84 13.05
N GLY A 147 -5.41 12.25 12.76
CA GLY A 147 -4.54 11.62 13.75
C GLY A 147 -3.80 12.63 14.64
N GLU A 148 -2.77 12.15 15.35
CA GLU A 148 -1.97 12.97 16.27
C GLU A 148 -1.28 14.15 15.55
N PRO A 149 -1.23 15.33 16.19
CA PRO A 149 -0.46 16.44 15.68
C PRO A 149 1.04 16.13 15.77
N SER A 150 1.78 16.40 14.68
CA SER A 150 3.24 16.33 14.71
C SER A 150 3.83 17.66 15.18
N TRP A 151 4.88 17.59 16.01
CA TRP A 151 5.66 18.77 16.43
C TRP A 151 6.47 19.39 15.26
N SER A 152 6.76 18.61 14.21
CA SER A 152 7.51 19.09 13.06
C SER A 152 6.61 19.82 12.06
N ARG A 153 6.96 21.08 11.76
CA ARG A 153 6.25 21.90 10.74
C ARG A 153 6.32 21.29 9.33
N TRP A 154 7.28 20.41 9.07
CA TRP A 154 7.41 19.70 7.79
C TRP A 154 6.60 18.40 7.74
N ALA A 155 6.29 17.80 8.90
CA ALA A 155 5.48 16.60 8.99
C ALA A 155 3.99 16.97 8.99
N ARG A 156 3.41 17.12 7.80
CA ARG A 156 1.96 17.34 7.64
C ARG A 156 1.13 16.07 7.77
N ASN A 157 1.77 14.90 7.70
CA ASN A 157 1.08 13.62 7.86
C ASN A 157 0.77 13.39 9.35
N ARG A 158 -0.51 13.27 9.68
CA ARG A 158 -0.99 13.01 11.03
C ARG A 158 -1.19 11.51 11.20
N THR A 159 -0.33 10.87 11.98
CA THR A 159 -0.41 9.42 12.24
C THR A 159 -1.59 9.12 13.16
N ILE A 160 -2.38 8.11 12.83
CA ILE A 160 -3.46 7.64 13.70
C ILE A 160 -2.85 6.85 14.84
N ALA A 161 -3.00 7.33 16.08
CA ALA A 161 -2.50 6.64 17.25
C ALA A 161 -3.38 5.44 17.57
N SER A 162 -2.82 4.25 17.33
CA SER A 162 -3.49 2.98 17.57
C SER A 162 -2.58 2.04 18.32
N ARG A 163 -3.12 1.33 19.30
CA ARG A 163 -2.45 0.27 20.05
C ARG A 163 -3.28 -0.99 19.97
N LEU A 164 -2.68 -2.08 19.50
CA LEU A 164 -3.27 -3.41 19.47
C LEU A 164 -2.63 -4.23 20.59
N GLU A 165 -3.45 -4.76 21.49
CA GLU A 165 -3.01 -5.58 22.63
C GLU A 165 -3.77 -6.90 22.61
N THR A 166 -3.10 -8.00 22.93
CA THR A 166 -3.75 -9.31 23.06
C THR A 166 -3.73 -9.72 24.51
N ASP A 167 -4.90 -9.98 25.08
CA ASP A 167 -5.04 -10.45 26.46
C ASP A 167 -4.65 -11.93 26.57
N ARG A 168 -4.43 -12.41 27.80
CA ARG A 168 -4.12 -13.82 28.11
C ARG A 168 -5.20 -14.78 27.62
N ALA A 169 -6.45 -14.33 27.54
CA ALA A 169 -7.56 -15.10 27.00
C ALA A 169 -7.58 -15.18 25.46
N GLY A 170 -6.59 -14.59 24.78
CA GLY A 170 -6.54 -14.50 23.31
C GLY A 170 -7.50 -13.48 22.72
N ILE A 171 -8.07 -12.58 23.53
CA ILE A 171 -8.92 -11.48 23.08
C ILE A 171 -8.03 -10.33 22.64
N GLU A 172 -8.23 -9.85 21.42
CA GLU A 172 -7.50 -8.71 20.91
C GLU A 172 -8.26 -7.42 21.21
N HIS A 173 -7.55 -6.41 21.67
CA HIS A 173 -8.04 -5.10 22.03
C HIS A 173 -7.37 -4.06 21.14
N LEU A 174 -8.19 -3.33 20.37
CA LEU A 174 -7.75 -2.19 19.59
C LEU A 174 -8.15 -0.92 20.32
N HIS A 175 -7.15 -0.21 20.82
CA HIS A 175 -7.30 1.13 21.36
C HIS A 175 -6.87 2.13 20.30
N MET A 176 -7.69 3.14 20.05
CA MET A 176 -7.38 4.19 19.10
C MET A 176 -7.92 5.51 19.62
N HIS A 177 -7.18 6.57 19.37
CA HIS A 177 -7.68 7.91 19.59
C HIS A 177 -7.32 8.81 18.42
N PHE A 178 -8.20 9.76 18.15
CA PHE A 178 -8.00 10.72 17.08
C PHE A 178 -8.74 12.02 17.39
N TYR A 179 -8.40 13.07 16.68
CA TYR A 179 -8.95 14.39 16.89
C TYR A 179 -10.00 14.71 15.83
N VAL A 180 -11.04 15.41 16.24
CA VAL A 180 -12.09 15.92 15.35
C VAL A 180 -12.17 17.43 15.48
N THR A 181 -12.31 18.11 14.36
CA THR A 181 -12.44 19.55 14.26
C THR A 181 -13.73 19.90 13.55
N GLY A 182 -14.60 20.62 14.25
CA GLY A 182 -15.78 21.24 13.67
C GLY A 182 -15.66 22.77 13.69
N LYS A 183 -16.63 23.44 13.08
CA LYS A 183 -16.66 24.91 12.99
C LYS A 183 -16.72 25.60 14.37
N LYS A 184 -17.36 24.96 15.35
CA LYS A 184 -17.61 25.53 16.69
C LYS A 184 -16.60 25.01 17.71
N ALA A 185 -16.31 23.72 17.69
CA ALA A 185 -15.48 23.07 18.71
C ALA A 185 -14.54 22.01 18.11
N ASN A 186 -13.46 21.75 18.85
CA ASN A 186 -12.55 20.64 18.62
C ASN A 186 -12.75 19.60 19.72
N GLY A 187 -12.62 18.33 19.37
CA GLY A 187 -12.76 17.23 20.30
C GLY A 187 -11.76 16.11 20.05
N THR A 188 -11.68 15.20 21.00
CA THR A 188 -10.92 13.95 20.90
C THR A 188 -11.89 12.79 20.93
N VAL A 189 -11.77 11.88 19.98
CA VAL A 189 -12.54 10.64 19.96
C VAL A 189 -11.69 9.53 20.55
N GLN A 190 -12.26 8.81 21.50
CA GLN A 190 -11.68 7.62 22.11
C GLN A 190 -12.42 6.39 21.61
N LEU A 191 -11.67 5.43 21.10
CA LEU A 191 -12.17 4.17 20.57
C LEU A 191 -11.50 3.00 21.28
N HIS A 192 -12.32 2.07 21.74
CA HIS A 192 -11.90 0.76 22.20
C HIS A 192 -12.76 -0.29 21.50
N MET A 193 -12.11 -1.19 20.78
CA MET A 193 -12.74 -2.37 20.22
C MET A 193 -12.10 -3.62 20.80
N SER A 194 -12.87 -4.70 20.85
CA SER A 194 -12.36 -6.01 21.18
C SER A 194 -12.80 -7.05 20.17
N ARG A 195 -11.95 -8.04 19.92
CA ARG A 195 -12.20 -9.18 19.05
C ARG A 195 -11.85 -10.47 19.77
N ARG A 196 -12.74 -11.45 19.69
CA ARG A 196 -12.43 -12.84 20.07
C ARG A 196 -11.82 -13.59 18.88
N PRO A 197 -11.03 -14.65 19.11
CA PRO A 197 -10.51 -15.47 18.03
C PRO A 197 -11.64 -15.98 17.12
N GLY A 198 -11.61 -15.59 15.84
CA GLY A 198 -12.62 -15.98 14.84
C GLY A 198 -13.86 -15.08 14.75
N GLU A 199 -13.96 -14.03 15.57
CA GLU A 199 -15.03 -13.02 15.47
C GLU A 199 -14.52 -11.72 14.83
N GLU A 200 -15.43 -10.82 14.46
CA GLU A 200 -15.07 -9.46 14.03
C GLU A 200 -14.86 -8.51 15.23
N PHE A 201 -14.14 -7.41 15.03
CA PHE A 201 -13.98 -6.39 16.06
C PHE A 201 -15.32 -5.72 16.40
N GLN A 202 -15.66 -5.71 17.68
CA GLN A 202 -16.86 -5.08 18.21
C GLN A 202 -16.49 -3.84 19.02
N TYR A 203 -17.29 -2.79 18.91
CA TYR A 203 -17.13 -1.57 19.70
C TYR A 203 -17.46 -1.86 21.17
N GLN A 204 -16.47 -1.65 22.04
CA GLN A 204 -16.67 -1.65 23.49
C GLN A 204 -16.92 -0.23 23.99
N LEU A 205 -16.18 0.73 23.42
CA LEU A 205 -16.31 2.15 23.68
C LEU A 205 -16.11 2.94 22.39
N LEU A 206 -17.03 3.86 22.12
CA LEU A 206 -16.83 4.94 21.17
C LEU A 206 -17.37 6.22 21.82
N ALA A 207 -16.47 7.12 22.19
CA ALA A 207 -16.84 8.33 22.91
C ALA A 207 -16.17 9.57 22.30
N LEU A 208 -16.89 10.69 22.31
CA LEU A 208 -16.42 12.00 21.89
C LEU A 208 -16.25 12.90 23.12
N ASP A 209 -15.02 13.39 23.30
CA ASP A 209 -14.64 14.34 24.33
C ASP A 209 -14.47 15.73 23.74
N ILE A 210 -15.29 16.67 24.20
CA ILE A 210 -15.15 18.08 23.86
C ILE A 210 -14.82 18.85 25.15
N PRO A 211 -13.75 19.67 25.17
CA PRO A 211 -13.41 20.47 26.33
C PRO A 211 -14.59 21.38 26.74
N GLY A 212 -15.06 21.24 27.97
CA GLY A 212 -16.16 22.05 28.54
C GLY A 212 -17.57 21.48 28.33
N GLU A 213 -17.73 20.40 27.58
CA GLU A 213 -19.00 19.69 27.41
C GLU A 213 -18.93 18.31 28.07
N GLN A 214 -20.09 17.70 28.33
CA GLN A 214 -20.13 16.32 28.82
C GLN A 214 -19.68 15.34 27.72
N ARG A 215 -18.88 14.33 28.10
CA ARG A 215 -18.47 13.24 27.18
C ARG A 215 -19.71 12.58 26.58
N VAL A 216 -19.77 12.56 25.25
CA VAL A 216 -20.83 11.91 24.49
C VAL A 216 -20.42 10.46 24.21
N TYR A 217 -21.26 9.51 24.55
CA TYR A 217 -21.03 8.08 24.31
C TYR A 217 -21.89 7.62 23.14
N LEU A 218 -21.25 7.22 22.03
CA LEU A 218 -21.94 6.62 20.88
C LEU A 218 -22.11 5.12 21.07
N GLU A 219 -21.10 4.46 21.65
CA GLU A 219 -21.13 3.05 22.03
C GLU A 219 -20.51 2.89 23.40
N ASN A 220 -21.18 2.16 24.30
CA ASN A 220 -20.70 1.94 25.67
C ASN A 220 -21.16 0.57 26.21
N ALA A 221 -20.57 -0.50 25.69
CA ALA A 221 -20.89 -1.86 26.12
C ALA A 221 -20.33 -2.15 27.53
N SER A 222 -19.27 -1.46 27.96
CA SER A 222 -18.65 -1.62 29.27
C SER A 222 -19.47 -1.01 30.42
N ALA A 223 -20.21 0.09 30.20
CA ALA A 223 -21.15 0.58 31.20
C ALA A 223 -22.33 -0.39 31.40
N LEU A 224 -22.83 -1.01 30.32
CA LEU A 224 -23.93 -1.98 30.39
C LEU A 224 -23.53 -3.26 31.13
N SER A 225 -22.26 -3.68 31.06
CA SER A 225 -21.78 -4.84 31.80
C SER A 225 -21.60 -4.57 33.29
N GLN A 226 -21.15 -3.36 33.67
CA GLN A 226 -20.98 -2.96 35.08
C GLN A 226 -22.31 -2.93 35.86
N VAL A 227 -23.42 -2.55 35.22
CA VAL A 227 -24.75 -2.50 35.87
C VAL A 227 -25.25 -3.89 36.30
N LYS A 228 -24.79 -4.98 35.67
CA LYS A 228 -25.20 -6.35 36.03
C LYS A 228 -24.52 -6.89 37.30
N GLY A 229 -23.46 -6.24 37.79
CA GLY A 229 -22.72 -6.65 38.99
C GLY A 229 -23.09 -5.83 40.23
N GLY A 230 -24.37 -5.83 40.61
CA GLY A 230 -24.82 -5.12 41.80
C GLY A 230 -24.33 -5.76 43.11
N LYS A 231 -23.71 -4.97 43.99
CA LYS A 231 -23.36 -5.36 45.36
C LYS A 231 -24.63 -5.44 46.21
N LEU A 232 -25.27 -6.61 46.27
CA LEU A 232 -26.34 -6.90 47.23
C LEU A 232 -25.72 -7.52 48.49
N PHE A 233 -25.95 -6.87 49.64
CA PHE A 233 -25.56 -7.34 50.98
C PHE A 233 -24.04 -7.50 51.22
N GLY A 234 -23.23 -6.59 50.67
CA GLY A 234 -21.79 -6.60 50.97
C GLY A 234 -20.98 -7.68 50.25
N ILE A 235 -21.63 -8.56 49.49
CA ILE A 235 -20.98 -9.63 48.72
C ILE A 235 -20.88 -9.17 47.26
N ASN A 236 -19.67 -9.27 46.70
CA ASN A 236 -19.43 -9.01 45.28
C ASN A 236 -19.56 -10.33 44.51
N TRP A 237 -20.53 -10.40 43.60
CA TRP A 237 -20.83 -11.61 42.81
C TRP A 237 -19.97 -11.71 41.54
N ASN A 238 -19.05 -10.77 41.31
CA ASN A 238 -18.13 -10.77 40.16
C ASN A 238 -16.84 -11.52 40.53
N ARG A 239 -16.78 -12.83 40.27
CA ARG A 239 -15.58 -13.66 40.35
C ARG A 239 -15.37 -14.42 39.05
#